data_AF-A0A059XBL9-F1
#
_entry.id   AF-A0A059XBL9-F1
#
_cell.length_a   1.000
_cell.length_b   1.000
_cell.length_c   1.000
_cell.angle_alpha   90.00
_cell.angle_beta   90.00
_cell.angle_gamma   90.00
#
_symmetry.space_group_name_H-M   'P 1'
#
loop_
_entity.id
_entity.type
_entity.pdbx_description
1 polymer ?
#
loop_
_entity_poly.entity_id
_entity_poly.type
_entity_poly.pdbx_seq_one_letter_code
_entity_poly.pdbx_strand_id
1 'polypeptide(L)'
;KATFIAAPRELSAARFAQLIKEYLPTGNIVLGLAKEPYVLGLEDQPQFAVLQQPTVQGIIDKVNASRSPHKIYTLSYFQRDLTYLLEKLSFTKAVFVRGSLYRAFHLRPEFYALVNRKLAYQLVSPFVDEAEAQQYAKTTKLAALPTQGTFSQQQLFDLASRAATHSYAYSEFQTGVALGKKAGSAYRLIATAHNTVVPYQTYAMHHGAAREVNFSPMNDLNYYDALHAEMQLLAHALHAGTPLAGHNAVY
;
A
#
# COMPACT_ATOMS: atom_id res chain seq x y z
N LYS A 1 -19.62 0.35 -23.08
CA LYS A 1 -19.44 1.00 -21.76
C LYS A 1 -18.60 0.06 -20.90
N ALA A 2 -17.54 0.56 -20.28
CA ALA A 2 -16.64 -0.28 -19.50
C ALA A 2 -16.25 0.38 -18.18
N THR A 3 -16.23 -0.43 -17.13
CA THR A 3 -15.64 -0.08 -15.83
C THR A 3 -14.16 -0.44 -15.88
N PHE A 4 -13.29 0.53 -15.65
CA PHE A 4 -11.86 0.30 -15.51
C PHE A 4 -11.54 -0.04 -14.07
N ILE A 5 -10.93 -1.19 -13.81
CA ILE A 5 -10.41 -1.57 -12.50
C ILE A 5 -8.91 -1.34 -12.52
N ALA A 6 -8.47 -0.24 -11.92
CA ALA A 6 -7.06 0.07 -11.70
C ALA A 6 -6.61 -0.64 -10.41
N ALA A 7 -6.21 -1.90 -10.55
CA ALA A 7 -5.71 -2.74 -9.46
C ALA A 7 -4.23 -3.10 -9.68
N PRO A 8 -3.31 -2.12 -9.62
CA PRO A 8 -1.90 -2.45 -9.70
C PRO A 8 -1.51 -3.35 -8.52
N ARG A 9 -1.97 -3.15 -7.26
CA ARG A 9 -1.60 -4.07 -6.16
C ARG A 9 -2.28 -5.44 -6.24
N GLU A 10 -1.69 -6.41 -5.56
CA GLU A 10 -2.22 -7.77 -5.42
C GLU A 10 -3.64 -7.80 -4.81
N LEU A 11 -4.46 -8.70 -5.37
CA LEU A 11 -5.78 -9.09 -4.92
C LEU A 11 -5.86 -10.62 -4.87
N SER A 12 -6.60 -11.16 -3.90
CA SER A 12 -6.95 -12.58 -3.96
C SER A 12 -7.95 -12.87 -5.07
N ALA A 13 -7.95 -14.12 -5.56
CA ALA A 13 -8.95 -14.58 -6.53
C ALA A 13 -10.39 -14.41 -5.98
N ALA A 14 -10.58 -14.62 -4.67
CA ALA A 14 -11.86 -14.43 -4.01
C ALA A 14 -12.31 -12.96 -4.04
N ARG A 15 -11.41 -12.02 -3.72
CA ARG A 15 -11.73 -10.59 -3.82
C ARG A 15 -12.00 -10.17 -5.25
N PHE A 16 -11.21 -10.64 -6.21
CA PHE A 16 -11.44 -10.36 -7.62
C PHE A 16 -12.83 -10.86 -8.05
N ALA A 17 -13.23 -12.07 -7.65
CA ALA A 17 -14.57 -12.60 -7.94
C ALA A 17 -15.70 -11.71 -7.39
N GLN A 18 -15.54 -11.12 -6.20
CA GLN A 18 -16.51 -10.16 -5.65
C GLN A 18 -16.63 -8.91 -6.55
N LEU A 19 -15.50 -8.34 -6.99
CA LEU A 19 -15.49 -7.18 -7.89
C LEU A 19 -16.17 -7.50 -9.24
N ILE A 20 -15.92 -8.69 -9.79
CA ILE A 20 -16.59 -9.13 -11.02
C ILE A 20 -18.10 -9.24 -10.79
N LYS A 21 -18.54 -9.86 -9.69
CA LYS A 21 -19.98 -9.98 -9.37
C LYS A 21 -20.66 -8.61 -9.25
N GLU A 22 -19.97 -7.62 -8.69
CA GLU A 22 -20.46 -6.26 -8.52
C GLU A 22 -20.53 -5.49 -9.86
N TYR A 23 -19.48 -5.53 -10.67
CA TYR A 23 -19.35 -4.63 -11.83
C TYR A 23 -19.73 -5.25 -13.18
N LEU A 24 -19.57 -6.56 -13.36
CA LEU A 24 -19.86 -7.22 -14.65
C LEU A 24 -21.32 -7.07 -15.10
N PRO A 25 -22.35 -7.04 -14.22
CA PRO A 25 -23.72 -6.80 -14.65
C PRO A 25 -23.94 -5.43 -15.30
N THR A 26 -23.09 -4.44 -15.01
CA THR A 26 -23.25 -3.05 -15.45
C THR A 26 -22.53 -2.72 -16.77
N GLY A 27 -21.65 -3.61 -17.24
CA GLY A 27 -20.87 -3.39 -18.45
C GLY A 27 -19.62 -4.25 -18.51
N ASN A 28 -18.84 -4.07 -19.59
CA ASN A 28 -17.53 -4.71 -19.71
C ASN A 28 -16.59 -4.23 -18.61
N ILE A 29 -15.62 -5.06 -18.26
CA ILE A 29 -14.56 -4.69 -17.32
C ILE A 29 -13.25 -4.60 -18.11
N VAL A 30 -12.51 -3.53 -17.88
CA VAL A 30 -11.10 -3.44 -18.28
C VAL A 30 -10.27 -3.56 -17.00
N LEU A 31 -9.61 -4.70 -16.82
CA LEU A 31 -8.69 -4.94 -15.73
C LEU A 31 -7.32 -4.35 -16.08
N GLY A 32 -6.92 -3.33 -15.34
CA GLY A 32 -5.59 -2.76 -15.43
C GLY A 32 -4.57 -3.61 -14.69
N LEU A 33 -3.48 -3.98 -15.37
CA LEU A 33 -2.35 -4.73 -14.82
C LEU A 33 -1.07 -3.89 -14.92
N ALA A 34 -0.41 -3.65 -13.78
CA ALA A 34 0.87 -2.96 -13.76
C ALA A 34 1.98 -3.86 -14.33
N LYS A 35 2.96 -3.23 -14.98
CA LYS A 35 4.17 -3.92 -15.48
C LYS A 35 5.28 -3.99 -14.44
N GLU A 36 5.30 -3.06 -13.50
CA GLU A 36 6.25 -3.05 -12.38
C GLU A 36 5.93 -4.19 -11.40
N PRO A 37 6.91 -4.78 -10.70
CA PRO A 37 6.65 -5.83 -9.71
C PRO A 37 6.01 -5.31 -8.41
N TYR A 38 6.15 -4.03 -8.12
CA TYR A 38 5.64 -3.36 -6.91
C TYR A 38 4.94 -2.04 -7.27
N VAL A 39 4.16 -1.52 -6.34
CA VAL A 39 3.59 -0.16 -6.45
C VAL A 39 4.71 0.86 -6.57
N LEU A 40 4.55 1.81 -7.50
CA LEU A 40 5.55 2.85 -7.77
C LEU A 40 5.77 3.73 -6.53
N GLY A 41 7.03 3.85 -6.09
CA GLY A 41 7.46 4.53 -4.87
C GLY A 41 7.46 3.64 -3.61
N LEU A 42 7.13 2.35 -3.76
CA LEU A 42 7.14 1.31 -2.72
C LEU A 42 7.90 0.07 -3.22
N GLU A 43 9.02 0.29 -3.90
CA GLU A 43 9.84 -0.75 -4.50
C GLU A 43 10.41 -1.73 -3.45
N ASP A 44 10.46 -3.00 -3.81
CA ASP A 44 10.98 -4.10 -2.97
C ASP A 44 10.23 -4.30 -1.65
N GLN A 45 8.95 -3.89 -1.61
CA GLN A 45 8.06 -4.05 -0.47
C GLN A 45 6.97 -5.10 -0.78
N PRO A 46 7.11 -6.35 -0.29
CA PRO A 46 6.19 -7.44 -0.60
C PRO A 46 4.71 -7.15 -0.30
N GLN A 47 4.43 -6.32 0.70
CA GLN A 47 3.08 -5.89 1.06
C GLN A 47 2.42 -4.96 0.01
N PHE A 48 3.19 -4.47 -0.96
CA PHE A 48 2.79 -3.64 -2.08
C PHE A 48 3.13 -4.28 -3.43
N ALA A 49 3.27 -5.61 -3.48
CA ALA A 49 3.42 -6.34 -4.73
C ALA A 49 2.21 -6.14 -5.66
N VAL A 50 2.47 -6.17 -6.97
CA VAL A 50 1.40 -6.00 -7.97
C VAL A 50 0.61 -7.28 -8.23
N LEU A 51 -0.62 -7.14 -8.69
CA LEU A 51 -1.44 -8.25 -9.15
C LEU A 51 -0.79 -8.95 -10.34
N GLN A 52 -0.48 -10.23 -10.17
CA GLN A 52 -0.04 -11.09 -11.25
C GLN A 52 -1.25 -11.65 -11.99
N GLN A 53 -1.28 -11.52 -13.32
CA GLN A 53 -2.37 -12.01 -14.17
C GLN A 53 -2.75 -13.48 -13.90
N PRO A 54 -1.78 -14.42 -13.70
CA PRO A 54 -2.11 -15.82 -13.42
C PRO A 54 -3.03 -16.02 -12.20
N THR A 55 -2.95 -15.14 -11.18
CA THR A 55 -3.79 -15.20 -9.98
C THR A 55 -5.29 -15.10 -10.30
N VAL A 56 -5.65 -14.40 -11.37
CA VAL A 56 -7.05 -14.12 -11.75
C VAL A 56 -7.45 -14.69 -13.11
N GLN A 57 -6.51 -15.28 -13.85
CA GLN A 57 -6.75 -15.78 -15.21
C GLN A 57 -7.92 -16.76 -15.27
N GLY A 58 -8.02 -17.70 -14.32
CA GLY A 58 -9.12 -18.66 -14.28
C GLY A 58 -10.50 -18.03 -14.12
N ILE A 59 -10.61 -16.84 -13.50
CA ILE A 59 -11.87 -16.09 -13.40
C ILE A 59 -12.15 -15.36 -14.72
N ILE A 60 -11.12 -14.76 -15.32
CA ILE A 60 -11.21 -14.10 -16.63
C ILE A 60 -11.73 -15.08 -17.69
N ASP A 61 -11.14 -16.27 -17.76
CA ASP A 61 -11.50 -17.30 -18.74
C ASP A 61 -12.95 -17.76 -18.56
N LYS A 62 -13.36 -18.01 -17.31
CA LYS A 62 -14.74 -18.40 -16.99
C LYS A 62 -15.75 -17.35 -17.44
N VAL A 63 -15.49 -16.07 -17.17
CA VAL A 63 -16.38 -14.98 -17.57
C VAL A 63 -16.41 -14.83 -19.08
N ASN A 64 -15.25 -14.89 -19.73
CA ASN A 64 -15.14 -14.69 -21.17
C ASN A 64 -15.75 -15.83 -21.98
N ALA A 65 -15.69 -17.07 -21.49
CA ALA A 65 -16.37 -18.23 -22.07
C ALA A 65 -17.88 -18.29 -21.76
N SER A 66 -18.37 -17.54 -20.76
CA SER A 66 -19.78 -17.57 -20.38
C SER A 66 -20.70 -16.91 -21.41
N ARG A 67 -22.01 -17.13 -21.26
CA ARG A 67 -23.06 -16.44 -22.05
C ARG A 67 -23.30 -14.99 -21.64
N SER A 68 -22.55 -14.46 -20.66
CA SER A 68 -22.66 -13.06 -20.26
C SER A 68 -22.46 -12.14 -21.47
N PRO A 69 -23.31 -11.12 -21.68
CA PRO A 69 -23.10 -10.11 -22.71
C PRO A 69 -21.88 -9.22 -22.41
N HIS A 70 -21.42 -9.20 -21.16
CA HIS A 70 -20.28 -8.43 -20.71
C HIS A 70 -19.05 -9.32 -20.50
N LYS A 71 -17.88 -8.78 -20.84
CA LYS A 71 -16.59 -9.48 -20.86
C LYS A 71 -15.52 -8.73 -20.07
N ILE A 72 -14.45 -9.44 -19.74
CA ILE A 72 -13.26 -8.88 -19.09
C ILE A 72 -12.15 -8.78 -20.12
N TYR A 73 -11.60 -7.57 -20.27
CA TYR A 73 -10.43 -7.27 -21.06
C TYR A 73 -9.28 -6.91 -20.13
N THR A 74 -8.05 -7.26 -20.47
CA THR A 74 -6.86 -6.83 -19.73
C THR A 74 -6.18 -5.68 -20.45
N LEU A 75 -5.64 -4.75 -19.67
CA LEU A 75 -4.79 -3.65 -20.16
C LEU A 75 -3.53 -3.63 -19.31
N SER A 76 -2.39 -4.00 -19.90
CA SER A 76 -1.08 -3.95 -19.23
C SER A 76 -0.40 -2.62 -19.49
N TYR A 77 0.03 -1.91 -18.44
CA TYR A 77 0.61 -0.57 -18.53
C TYR A 77 1.64 -0.31 -17.43
N PHE A 78 2.49 0.70 -17.60
CA PHE A 78 3.33 1.20 -16.52
C PHE A 78 2.50 2.12 -15.62
N GLN A 79 2.64 2.04 -14.30
CA GLN A 79 1.85 2.84 -13.36
C GLN A 79 1.96 4.35 -13.61
N ARG A 80 3.11 4.83 -14.09
CA ARG A 80 3.30 6.24 -14.49
C ARG A 80 2.38 6.71 -15.63
N ASP A 81 1.90 5.79 -16.46
CA ASP A 81 1.03 6.08 -17.61
C ASP A 81 -0.46 6.13 -17.19
N LEU A 82 -0.79 5.80 -15.94
CA LEU A 82 -2.17 5.71 -15.44
C LEU A 82 -2.94 7.01 -15.66
N THR A 83 -2.35 8.16 -15.35
CA THR A 83 -2.97 9.47 -15.59
C THR A 83 -3.36 9.64 -17.05
N TYR A 84 -2.48 9.29 -17.99
CA TYR A 84 -2.75 9.39 -19.42
C TYR A 84 -3.88 8.45 -19.86
N LEU A 85 -3.92 7.22 -19.34
CA LEU A 85 -5.01 6.28 -19.62
C LEU A 85 -6.35 6.82 -19.12
N LEU A 86 -6.37 7.37 -17.90
CA LEU A 86 -7.53 8.00 -17.30
C LEU A 86 -7.96 9.27 -18.04
N GLU A 87 -7.07 9.94 -18.76
CA GLU A 87 -7.40 11.11 -19.58
C GLU A 87 -7.95 10.75 -20.96
N LYS A 88 -7.37 9.74 -21.61
CA LYS A 88 -7.62 9.46 -23.03
C LYS A 88 -8.65 8.38 -23.30
N LEU A 89 -8.77 7.39 -22.40
CA LEU A 89 -9.66 6.24 -22.64
C LEU A 89 -11.07 6.50 -22.10
N SER A 90 -12.10 6.16 -22.87
CA SER A 90 -13.49 6.43 -22.50
C SER A 90 -14.08 5.32 -21.63
N PHE A 91 -13.82 5.41 -20.32
CA PHE A 91 -14.46 4.57 -19.30
C PHE A 91 -15.72 5.23 -18.74
N THR A 92 -16.64 4.44 -18.22
CA THR A 92 -17.84 4.95 -17.53
C THR A 92 -17.66 5.09 -16.03
N LYS A 93 -16.75 4.30 -15.45
CA LYS A 93 -16.37 4.34 -14.04
C LYS A 93 -14.93 3.85 -13.90
N ALA A 94 -14.20 4.38 -12.94
CA ALA A 94 -12.89 3.89 -12.53
C ALA A 94 -12.93 3.35 -11.09
N VAL A 95 -12.44 2.14 -10.87
CA VAL A 95 -12.37 1.49 -9.55
C VAL A 95 -10.90 1.33 -9.19
N PHE A 96 -10.49 1.92 -8.08
CA PHE A 96 -9.13 1.87 -7.57
C PHE A 96 -9.09 1.00 -6.32
N VAL A 97 -8.05 0.18 -6.21
CA VAL A 97 -7.85 -0.66 -5.03
C VAL A 97 -6.95 0.08 -4.05
N ARG A 98 -7.36 0.23 -2.78
CA ARG A 98 -6.54 0.90 -1.75
C ARG A 98 -5.17 0.26 -1.60
N GLY A 99 -4.13 1.06 -1.42
CA GLY A 99 -2.74 0.60 -1.42
C GLY A 99 -2.14 0.32 -2.81
N SER A 100 -2.87 0.63 -3.89
CA SER A 100 -2.37 0.56 -5.28
C SER A 100 -1.51 1.74 -5.70
N LEU A 101 -1.55 2.82 -4.93
CA LEU A 101 -0.88 4.07 -5.23
C LEU A 101 -0.23 4.54 -3.94
N TYR A 102 1.03 4.97 -4.02
CA TYR A 102 1.70 5.59 -2.90
C TYR A 102 1.26 7.05 -2.76
N ARG A 103 1.01 7.51 -1.54
CA ARG A 103 0.35 8.77 -1.16
C ARG A 103 -1.17 8.75 -1.33
N ALA A 104 -1.83 9.53 -0.47
CA ALA A 104 -3.28 9.68 -0.48
C ALA A 104 -3.80 10.06 -1.87
N PHE A 105 -4.80 9.32 -2.34
CA PHE A 105 -5.28 9.37 -3.72
C PHE A 105 -5.63 10.78 -4.21
N HIS A 106 -6.32 11.58 -3.40
CA HIS A 106 -6.77 12.93 -3.77
C HIS A 106 -5.65 13.96 -3.93
N LEU A 107 -4.42 13.61 -3.53
CA LEU A 107 -3.24 14.45 -3.69
C LEU A 107 -2.45 14.12 -4.95
N ARG A 108 -2.91 13.14 -5.73
CA ARG A 108 -2.20 12.62 -6.90
C ARG A 108 -2.80 13.08 -8.22
N PRO A 109 -2.01 13.12 -9.32
CA PRO A 109 -2.51 13.52 -10.64
C PRO A 109 -3.68 12.66 -11.16
N GLU A 110 -3.75 11.38 -10.79
CA GLU A 110 -4.83 10.49 -11.22
C GLU A 110 -6.20 10.98 -10.74
N PHE A 111 -6.28 11.50 -9.51
CA PHE A 111 -7.52 12.06 -8.98
C PHE A 111 -7.99 13.27 -9.80
N TYR A 112 -7.08 14.18 -10.12
CA TYR A 112 -7.41 15.37 -10.92
C TYR A 112 -7.83 15.01 -12.35
N ALA A 113 -7.23 13.97 -12.96
CA ALA A 113 -7.67 13.47 -14.26
C ALA A 113 -9.14 12.99 -14.22
N LEU A 114 -9.55 12.30 -13.15
CA LEU A 114 -10.94 11.87 -12.97
C LEU A 114 -11.90 13.04 -12.79
N VAL A 115 -11.54 13.99 -11.92
CA VAL A 115 -12.36 15.18 -11.63
C VAL A 115 -12.56 16.00 -12.90
N ASN A 116 -11.50 16.27 -13.65
CA ASN A 116 -11.55 17.05 -14.89
C ASN A 116 -12.42 16.40 -15.96
N ARG A 117 -12.43 15.05 -16.02
CA ARG A 117 -13.28 14.29 -16.93
C ARG A 117 -14.68 14.00 -16.41
N LYS A 118 -14.97 14.38 -15.16
CA LYS A 118 -16.20 13.99 -14.45
C LYS A 118 -16.42 12.47 -14.50
N LEU A 119 -15.33 11.70 -14.42
CA LEU A 119 -15.37 10.25 -14.42
C LEU A 119 -15.69 9.77 -13.01
N ALA A 120 -16.81 9.07 -12.86
CA ALA A 120 -17.18 8.46 -11.58
C ALA A 120 -16.08 7.50 -11.13
N TYR A 121 -15.73 7.55 -9.84
CA TYR A 121 -14.71 6.67 -9.29
C TYR A 121 -15.07 6.12 -7.91
N GLN A 122 -14.37 5.06 -7.51
CA GLN A 122 -14.50 4.46 -6.19
C GLN A 122 -13.17 3.86 -5.74
N LEU A 123 -12.83 4.04 -4.47
CA LEU A 123 -11.74 3.33 -3.79
C LEU A 123 -12.33 2.13 -3.05
N VAL A 124 -11.78 0.94 -3.28
CA VAL A 124 -12.26 -0.32 -2.70
C VAL A 124 -11.17 -1.05 -1.93
N SER A 125 -11.57 -1.88 -0.98
CA SER A 125 -10.65 -2.78 -0.27
C SER A 125 -10.01 -3.81 -1.21
N PRO A 126 -8.72 -4.16 -1.01
CA PRO A 126 -8.10 -5.32 -1.64
C PRO A 126 -8.49 -6.66 -1.01
N PHE A 127 -9.28 -6.65 0.08
CA PHE A 127 -9.66 -7.83 0.83
C PHE A 127 -11.18 -8.07 0.77
N VAL A 128 -11.56 -9.34 0.82
CA VAL A 128 -12.92 -9.86 0.92
C VAL A 128 -13.57 -9.42 2.24
N ASP A 129 -12.80 -9.49 3.33
CA ASP A 129 -13.22 -9.18 4.69
C ASP A 129 -12.01 -8.82 5.57
N GLU A 130 -12.29 -8.51 6.84
CA GLU A 130 -11.28 -8.14 7.83
C GLU A 130 -10.34 -9.31 8.18
N ALA A 131 -10.83 -10.55 8.15
CA ALA A 131 -10.02 -11.71 8.47
C ALA A 131 -8.92 -11.92 7.41
N GLU A 132 -9.25 -11.78 6.13
CA GLU A 132 -8.27 -11.81 5.04
C GLU A 132 -7.28 -10.64 5.15
N ALA A 133 -7.75 -9.44 5.52
CA ALA A 133 -6.89 -8.29 5.71
C ALA A 133 -5.83 -8.56 6.80
N GLN A 134 -6.25 -9.04 7.98
CA GLN A 134 -5.33 -9.37 9.07
C GLN A 134 -4.40 -10.53 8.71
N GLN A 135 -4.90 -11.54 7.98
CA GLN A 135 -4.10 -12.67 7.56
C GLN A 135 -2.99 -12.28 6.57
N TYR A 136 -3.29 -11.37 5.64
CA TYR A 136 -2.32 -10.86 4.67
C TYR A 136 -1.05 -10.36 5.38
N ALA A 137 -1.20 -9.48 6.37
CA ALA A 137 -0.08 -8.93 7.14
C ALA A 137 0.75 -10.00 7.87
N LYS A 138 0.12 -11.10 8.31
CA LYS A 138 0.81 -12.21 9.00
C LYS A 138 1.58 -13.10 8.03
N THR A 139 1.13 -13.21 6.79
CA THR A 139 1.73 -14.10 5.77
C THR A 139 2.76 -13.41 4.89
N THR A 140 2.71 -12.09 4.79
CA THR A 140 3.68 -11.32 4.00
C THR A 140 5.07 -11.43 4.61
N LYS A 141 6.00 -11.97 3.81
CA LYS A 141 7.39 -12.17 4.24
C LYS A 141 8.19 -10.90 3.99
N LEU A 142 8.43 -10.13 5.04
CA LEU A 142 9.33 -8.97 5.02
C LEU A 142 10.77 -9.42 5.27
N ALA A 143 11.74 -8.66 4.74
CA ALA A 143 13.15 -8.92 5.00
C ALA A 143 13.46 -8.75 6.50
N ALA A 144 14.27 -9.62 7.09
CA ALA A 144 14.62 -9.48 8.49
C ALA A 144 15.49 -8.23 8.73
N LEU A 145 15.14 -7.44 9.73
CA LEU A 145 15.99 -6.35 10.22
C LEU A 145 16.98 -6.89 11.27
N PRO A 146 18.23 -6.41 11.28
CA PRO A 146 19.14 -6.66 12.38
C PRO A 146 18.53 -6.27 13.72
N THR A 147 18.65 -7.14 14.72
CA THR A 147 18.22 -6.88 16.11
C THR A 147 19.39 -6.48 17.01
N GLN A 148 20.62 -6.73 16.56
CA GLN A 148 21.86 -6.43 17.29
C GLN A 148 23.00 -6.19 16.30
N GLY A 149 24.09 -5.58 16.78
CA GLY A 149 25.30 -5.33 16.00
C GLY A 149 25.92 -3.98 16.32
N THR A 150 27.09 -3.72 15.71
CA THR A 150 27.79 -2.44 15.80
C THR A 150 27.83 -1.82 14.41
N PHE A 151 27.37 -0.57 14.32
CA PHE A 151 27.16 0.14 13.07
C PHE A 151 27.84 1.51 13.11
N SER A 152 28.31 1.99 11.96
CA SER A 152 28.62 3.40 11.78
C SER A 152 27.34 4.24 11.80
N GLN A 153 27.48 5.56 11.90
CA GLN A 153 26.33 6.46 11.82
C GLN A 153 25.59 6.32 10.47
N GLN A 154 26.33 6.24 9.35
CA GLN A 154 25.73 6.05 8.03
C GLN A 154 24.95 4.73 7.95
N GLN A 155 25.51 3.65 8.48
CA GLN A 155 24.83 2.35 8.49
C GLN A 155 23.56 2.36 9.36
N LEU A 156 23.48 3.20 10.40
CA LEU A 156 22.23 3.40 11.14
C LEU A 156 21.17 4.15 10.33
N PHE A 157 21.55 5.15 9.51
CA PHE A 157 20.62 5.81 8.58
C PHE A 157 20.11 4.84 7.50
N ASP A 158 20.99 4.01 6.95
CA ASP A 158 20.61 2.98 5.99
C ASP A 158 19.66 1.96 6.64
N LEU A 159 19.89 1.62 7.93
CA LEU A 159 19.02 0.75 8.69
C LEU A 159 17.66 1.39 9.01
N ALA A 160 17.59 2.68 9.31
CA ALA A 160 16.34 3.42 9.47
C ALA A 160 15.54 3.43 8.16
N SER A 161 16.20 3.67 7.03
CA SER A 161 15.58 3.60 5.69
C SER A 161 15.05 2.19 5.39
N ARG A 162 15.80 1.14 5.73
CA ARG A 162 15.33 -0.25 5.61
C ARG A 162 14.19 -0.57 6.57
N ALA A 163 14.18 -0.02 7.77
CA ALA A 163 13.07 -0.21 8.70
C ALA A 163 11.77 0.42 8.15
N ALA A 164 11.86 1.57 7.48
CA ALA A 164 10.71 2.24 6.88
C ALA A 164 9.96 1.33 5.88
N THR A 165 10.67 0.47 5.14
CA THR A 165 10.07 -0.43 4.13
C THR A 165 9.18 -1.52 4.72
N HIS A 166 9.15 -1.67 6.05
CA HIS A 166 8.23 -2.57 6.75
C HIS A 166 6.85 -1.96 7.01
N SER A 167 6.69 -0.65 6.78
CA SER A 167 5.44 0.07 6.99
C SER A 167 4.38 -0.33 5.97
N TYR A 168 3.12 -0.41 6.40
CA TYR A 168 1.96 -0.58 5.52
C TYR A 168 1.26 0.76 5.22
N ALA A 169 1.81 1.87 5.70
CA ALA A 169 1.26 3.20 5.54
C ALA A 169 1.46 3.70 4.10
N TYR A 170 0.46 3.48 3.24
CA TYR A 170 0.53 3.83 1.83
C TYR A 170 0.06 5.25 1.53
N SER A 171 -0.83 5.81 2.35
CA SER A 171 -1.44 7.12 2.13
C SER A 171 -0.55 8.28 2.61
N GLU A 172 0.53 7.97 3.31
CA GLU A 172 1.41 8.93 4.00
C GLU A 172 2.89 8.65 3.73
N PHE A 173 3.81 9.18 4.56
CA PHE A 173 5.24 8.81 4.47
C PHE A 173 5.48 7.51 5.23
N GLN A 174 6.29 6.63 4.64
CA GLN A 174 6.89 5.53 5.38
C GLN A 174 8.12 6.04 6.12
N THR A 175 8.15 5.83 7.43
CA THR A 175 9.21 6.32 8.31
C THR A 175 9.73 5.16 9.13
N GLY A 176 11.05 5.07 9.25
CA GLY A 176 11.76 4.11 10.07
C GLY A 176 12.74 4.81 10.98
N VAL A 177 13.11 4.15 12.08
CA VAL A 177 14.04 4.66 13.08
C VAL A 177 15.00 3.54 13.46
N ALA A 178 16.27 3.89 13.63
CA ALA A 178 17.27 3.03 14.25
C ALA A 178 17.84 3.72 15.49
N LEU A 179 17.81 3.02 16.64
CA LEU A 179 18.33 3.50 17.91
C LEU A 179 19.68 2.85 18.21
N GLY A 180 20.71 3.67 18.38
CA GLY A 180 22.05 3.22 18.73
C GLY A 180 22.55 3.80 20.05
N LYS A 181 23.32 3.01 20.79
CA LYS A 181 24.15 3.50 21.90
C LYS A 181 25.57 3.71 21.40
N LYS A 182 26.12 4.92 21.59
CA LYS A 182 27.50 5.21 21.18
C LYS A 182 28.49 4.30 21.91
N ALA A 183 29.40 3.70 21.15
CA ALA A 183 30.45 2.80 21.60
C ALA A 183 31.75 3.13 20.84
N GLY A 184 32.53 4.09 21.36
CA GLY A 184 33.70 4.63 20.66
C GLY A 184 33.29 5.45 19.43
N SER A 185 33.83 5.09 18.26
CA SER A 185 33.51 5.70 16.96
C SER A 185 32.28 5.08 16.27
N ALA A 186 31.71 4.02 16.84
CA ALA A 186 30.56 3.30 16.29
C ALA A 186 29.36 3.34 17.26
N TYR A 187 28.28 2.69 16.87
CA TYR A 187 27.04 2.61 17.61
C TYR A 187 26.60 1.16 17.76
N ARG A 188 26.39 0.71 18.99
CA ARG A 188 25.73 -0.56 19.26
C ARG A 188 24.23 -0.40 19.05
N LEU A 189 23.67 -1.17 18.12
CA LEU A 189 22.23 -1.17 17.85
C LEU A 189 21.47 -1.63 19.09
N ILE A 190 20.39 -0.91 19.41
CA ILE A 190 19.47 -1.22 20.50
C ILE A 190 18.14 -1.69 19.93
N ALA A 191 17.57 -0.94 18.99
CA ALA A 191 16.28 -1.26 18.41
C ALA A 191 16.12 -0.60 17.03
N THR A 192 15.20 -1.17 16.24
CA THR A 192 14.64 -0.51 15.06
C THR A 192 13.13 -0.43 15.23
N ALA A 193 12.52 0.57 14.61
CA ALA A 193 11.07 0.75 14.59
C ALA A 193 10.65 1.38 13.25
N HIS A 194 9.37 1.32 12.95
CA HIS A 194 8.76 1.98 11.79
C HIS A 194 7.34 2.38 12.12
N ASN A 195 6.76 3.26 11.31
CA ASN A 195 5.38 3.65 11.52
C ASN A 195 4.43 2.48 11.18
N THR A 196 3.46 2.23 12.04
CA THR A 196 2.55 1.09 11.91
C THR A 196 1.11 1.57 11.85
N VAL A 197 0.34 1.04 10.91
CA VAL A 197 -1.09 1.33 10.81
C VAL A 197 -1.84 0.65 11.97
N VAL A 198 -2.79 1.37 12.57
CA VAL A 198 -3.63 0.89 13.67
C VAL A 198 -5.09 0.69 13.23
N PRO A 199 -5.85 -0.23 13.88
CA PRO A 199 -5.43 -1.19 14.90
C PRO A 199 -4.60 -2.38 14.36
N TYR A 200 -4.51 -2.57 13.05
CA TYR A 200 -3.64 -3.56 12.42
C TYR A 200 -3.09 -3.05 11.08
N GLN A 201 -1.96 -3.60 10.62
CA GLN A 201 -1.16 -3.06 9.50
C GLN A 201 -1.95 -2.82 8.20
N THR A 202 -2.92 -3.67 7.89
CA THR A 202 -3.75 -3.58 6.67
C THR A 202 -5.07 -2.84 6.88
N TYR A 203 -5.30 -2.22 8.04
CA TYR A 203 -6.57 -1.57 8.38
C TYR A 203 -6.92 -0.44 7.40
N ALA A 204 -6.00 0.48 7.14
CA ALA A 204 -6.19 1.56 6.18
C ALA A 204 -6.45 1.04 4.75
N MET A 205 -5.82 -0.07 4.36
CA MET A 205 -6.11 -0.72 3.07
C MET A 205 -7.53 -1.31 3.05
N HIS A 206 -8.00 -1.87 4.16
CA HIS A 206 -9.33 -2.46 4.25
C HIS A 206 -10.44 -1.41 4.33
N HIS A 207 -10.36 -0.49 5.29
CA HIS A 207 -11.42 0.48 5.60
C HIS A 207 -11.26 1.83 4.87
N GLY A 208 -10.06 2.12 4.37
CA GLY A 208 -9.69 3.41 3.81
C GLY A 208 -8.88 4.21 4.81
N ALA A 209 -7.82 4.85 4.32
CA ALA A 209 -7.04 5.78 5.12
C ALA A 209 -7.90 6.99 5.50
N ALA A 210 -7.86 7.42 6.77
CA ALA A 210 -8.54 8.60 7.27
C ALA A 210 -8.24 9.84 6.42
N ARG A 211 -7.00 9.97 5.95
CA ARG A 211 -6.56 11.04 5.05
C ARG A 211 -7.33 11.07 3.74
N GLU A 212 -7.56 9.91 3.13
CA GLU A 212 -8.30 9.79 1.86
C GLU A 212 -9.80 9.99 2.04
N VAL A 213 -10.36 9.51 3.16
CA VAL A 213 -11.80 9.65 3.47
C VAL A 213 -12.16 11.11 3.71
N ASN A 214 -11.28 11.86 4.39
CA ASN A 214 -11.54 13.25 4.77
C ASN A 214 -10.92 14.28 3.82
N PHE A 215 -10.31 13.84 2.72
CA PHE A 215 -9.62 14.71 1.75
C PHE A 215 -8.60 15.66 2.41
N SER A 216 -7.92 15.21 3.46
CA SER A 216 -7.03 16.07 4.23
C SER A 216 -5.66 16.21 3.55
N PRO A 217 -4.99 17.39 3.67
CA PRO A 217 -3.65 17.59 3.12
C PRO A 217 -2.61 16.83 3.94
N MET A 218 -1.43 16.51 3.38
CA MET A 218 -0.39 15.69 4.05
C MET A 218 0.04 16.18 5.43
N ASN A 219 0.00 17.49 5.66
CA ASN A 219 0.43 18.12 6.91
C ASN A 219 -0.68 18.21 7.98
N ASP A 220 -1.89 17.74 7.68
CA ASP A 220 -2.97 17.68 8.69
C ASP A 220 -2.74 16.51 9.64
N LEU A 221 -2.44 16.85 10.90
CA LEU A 221 -2.14 15.90 11.97
C LEU A 221 -3.39 15.23 12.54
N ASN A 222 -4.60 15.71 12.21
CA ASN A 222 -5.85 15.14 12.73
C ASN A 222 -6.24 13.83 12.04
N TYR A 223 -5.67 13.53 10.88
CA TYR A 223 -6.04 12.39 10.04
C TYR A 223 -4.82 11.51 9.75
N TYR A 224 -4.30 10.88 10.80
CA TYR A 224 -3.23 9.89 10.74
C TYR A 224 -3.79 8.48 11.01
N ASP A 225 -3.36 7.53 10.19
CA ASP A 225 -3.72 6.12 10.33
C ASP A 225 -2.61 5.30 10.99
N ALA A 226 -1.40 5.86 11.09
CA ALA A 226 -0.23 5.19 11.66
C ALA A 226 0.31 5.87 12.93
N LEU A 227 0.73 5.03 13.87
CA LEU A 227 1.62 5.44 14.95
C LEU A 227 3.00 5.73 14.37
N HIS A 228 3.58 6.88 14.71
CA HIS A 228 4.91 7.29 14.25
C HIS A 228 6.00 6.30 14.72
N ALA A 229 7.07 6.19 13.92
CA ALA A 229 8.16 5.25 14.18
C ALA A 229 8.86 5.50 15.52
N GLU A 230 9.03 6.76 15.89
CA GLU A 230 9.60 7.22 17.16
C GLU A 230 8.72 6.81 18.34
N MET A 231 7.40 6.95 18.20
CA MET A 231 6.45 6.54 19.24
C MET A 231 6.45 5.02 19.40
N GLN A 232 6.61 4.28 18.30
CA GLN A 232 6.77 2.83 18.36
C GLN A 232 8.05 2.40 19.05
N LEU A 233 9.16 3.09 18.78
CA LEU A 233 10.42 2.89 19.50
C LEU A 233 10.25 3.10 21.01
N LEU A 234 9.59 4.19 21.41
CA LEU A 234 9.32 4.49 22.83
C LEU A 234 8.45 3.42 23.48
N ALA A 235 7.37 2.99 22.81
CA ALA A 235 6.49 1.94 23.31
C ALA A 235 7.23 0.60 23.47
N HIS A 236 8.05 0.22 22.49
CA HIS A 236 8.89 -0.99 22.57
C HIS A 236 9.91 -0.90 23.71
N ALA A 237 10.61 0.23 23.85
CA ALA A 237 11.58 0.42 24.91
C ALA A 237 10.94 0.36 26.30
N LEU A 238 9.76 0.99 26.47
CA LEU A 238 8.99 0.93 27.71
C LEU A 238 8.56 -0.51 28.02
N HIS A 239 8.01 -1.23 27.04
CA HIS A 239 7.59 -2.62 27.20
C HIS A 239 8.76 -3.55 27.57
N ALA A 240 9.94 -3.32 26.99
CA ALA A 240 11.16 -4.09 27.25
C ALA A 240 11.94 -3.64 28.49
N GLY A 241 11.52 -2.58 29.18
CA GLY A 241 12.27 -1.99 30.31
C GLY A 241 13.65 -1.44 29.92
N THR A 242 13.83 -1.02 28.65
CA THR A 242 15.11 -0.50 28.15
C THR A 242 15.26 0.98 28.51
N PRO A 243 16.27 1.38 29.31
CA PRO A 243 16.50 2.78 29.61
C PRO A 243 17.02 3.51 28.37
N LEU A 244 16.36 4.61 27.99
CA LEU A 244 16.71 5.39 26.80
C LEU A 244 17.71 6.52 27.04
N ALA A 245 18.05 6.82 28.30
CA ALA A 245 19.04 7.86 28.62
C ALA A 245 20.41 7.58 27.98
N GLY A 246 20.99 8.58 27.31
CA GLY A 246 22.30 8.49 26.65
C GLY A 246 22.31 7.75 25.30
N HIS A 247 21.14 7.56 24.67
CA HIS A 247 21.02 6.94 23.35
C HIS A 247 20.75 7.98 22.25
N ASN A 248 21.19 7.69 21.03
CA ASN A 248 20.95 8.53 19.85
C ASN A 248 20.03 7.79 18.88
N ALA A 249 18.90 8.42 18.55
CA ALA A 249 18.00 7.95 17.49
C ALA A 249 18.34 8.66 16.18
N VAL A 250 18.32 7.93 15.08
CA VAL A 250 18.39 8.49 13.72
C VAL A 250 17.12 8.15 12.95
N TYR A 251 16.66 9.10 12.16
CA TYR A 251 15.46 9.09 11.33
C TYR A 251 15.81 9.35 9.86
#